data_AF-A0A7Y5RZ44-F1
#
_entry.id   AF-A0A7Y5RZ44-F1
#
_cell.length_a   1.000
_cell.length_b   1.000
_cell.length_c   1.000
_cell.angle_alpha   90.00
_cell.angle_beta   90.00
_cell.angle_gamma   90.00
#
_symmetry.space_group_name_H-M   'P 1'
#
loop_
_entity.id
_entity.type
_entity.pdbx_description
1 polymer ?
#
loop_
_entity_poly.entity_id
_entity_poly.type
_entity_poly.pdbx_seq_one_letter_code
_entity_poly.pdbx_strand_id
1 'polypeptide(L)'
;MTALLPKDVKLPPLERDWVVLCATRDRFKPNTIDPHVHLRAGDRVIVGGFRRPDRSIDPEVHAAAEPEIVEGHVLHDAPPSDEPAVVRLDVPPGEYYGFSGGPAAIVDSDAAVRVWGIAVGEEQIRGFWPPWRRRTILYVARLCPREVKRIQGMMKLNPLEATRYETRARGQAERVEPEEAWSR
;
A
#
# COMPACT_ATOMS: atom_id res chain seq x y z
N MET A 1 14.00 -18.39 -17.12
CA MET A 1 13.98 -17.04 -17.71
C MET A 1 12.95 -16.21 -16.95
N THR A 2 13.43 -15.28 -16.13
CA THR A 2 12.59 -14.36 -15.34
C THR A 2 12.11 -13.26 -16.27
N ALA A 3 10.80 -13.16 -16.50
CA ALA A 3 10.24 -12.01 -17.22
C ALA A 3 10.41 -10.79 -16.30
N LEU A 4 11.46 -10.01 -16.57
CA LEU A 4 11.65 -8.70 -15.97
C LEU A 4 10.57 -7.79 -16.56
N LEU A 5 9.82 -7.11 -15.69
CA LEU A 5 9.00 -5.97 -16.11
C LEU A 5 9.88 -5.01 -16.95
N PRO A 6 9.33 -4.36 -17.99
CA PRO A 6 10.07 -3.37 -18.77
C PRO A 6 10.69 -2.35 -17.82
N LYS A 7 11.99 -2.08 -17.98
CA LYS A 7 12.75 -1.14 -17.13
C LYS A 7 12.17 0.30 -17.16
N ASP A 8 11.21 0.55 -18.03
CA ASP A 8 10.70 1.88 -18.37
C ASP A 8 9.27 2.15 -17.85
N VAL A 9 8.69 1.26 -17.03
CA VAL A 9 7.44 1.57 -16.33
C VAL A 9 7.74 2.58 -15.22
N LYS A 10 7.56 3.86 -15.54
CA LYS A 10 7.55 4.93 -14.55
C LYS A 10 6.29 4.77 -13.68
N LEU A 11 6.47 4.23 -12.48
CA LEU A 11 5.44 4.30 -11.45
C LEU A 11 5.18 5.79 -11.15
N PRO A 12 3.92 6.21 -10.98
CA PRO A 12 3.63 7.58 -10.56
C PRO A 12 4.36 7.86 -9.24
N PRO A 13 4.81 9.11 -9.00
CA PRO A 13 5.47 9.46 -7.76
C PRO A 13 4.57 9.08 -6.56
N LEU A 14 5.13 8.28 -5.64
CA LEU A 14 4.48 7.70 -4.45
C LEU A 14 3.83 8.73 -3.51
N GLU A 15 4.10 10.02 -3.70
CA GLU A 15 3.54 11.09 -2.88
C GLU A 15 2.00 11.24 -3.00
N ARG A 16 1.31 10.48 -3.86
CA ARG A 16 -0.08 10.79 -4.27
C ARG A 16 -1.11 9.65 -4.28
N ASP A 17 -0.77 8.43 -3.87
CA ASP A 17 -1.71 7.29 -3.98
C ASP A 17 -2.33 6.83 -2.64
N TRP A 18 -2.35 7.71 -1.64
CA TRP A 18 -3.01 7.43 -0.36
C TRP A 18 -3.56 8.70 0.29
N VAL A 19 -4.60 8.54 1.10
CA VAL A 19 -5.29 9.61 1.82
C VAL A 19 -5.48 9.20 3.28
N VAL A 20 -5.34 10.15 4.21
CA VAL A 20 -5.60 9.90 5.64
C VAL A 20 -7.05 10.24 5.92
N LEU A 21 -7.81 9.25 6.41
CA LEU A 21 -9.20 9.44 6.81
C LEU A 21 -9.32 9.47 8.34
N CYS A 22 -10.17 10.35 8.85
CA CYS A 22 -10.49 10.42 10.29
C CYS A 22 -11.79 9.68 10.55
N ALA A 23 -11.74 8.67 11.44
CA ALA A 23 -12.94 8.00 11.90
C ALA A 23 -13.71 8.92 12.86
N THR A 24 -15.04 8.98 12.73
CA THR A 24 -15.92 9.77 13.60
C THR A 24 -16.33 9.03 14.88
N ARG A 25 -15.83 7.80 15.07
CA ARG A 25 -16.19 6.91 16.19
C ARG A 25 -14.96 6.17 16.71
N ASP A 26 -14.82 6.08 18.03
CA ASP A 26 -13.73 5.39 18.74
C ASP A 26 -13.91 3.87 18.80
N ARG A 27 -14.26 3.24 17.67
CA ARG A 27 -14.55 1.79 17.61
C ARG A 27 -13.38 0.94 17.13
N PHE A 28 -12.27 1.55 16.75
CA PHE A 28 -11.16 0.85 16.11
C PHE A 28 -9.97 0.73 17.04
N LYS A 29 -9.53 -0.51 17.31
CA LYS A 29 -8.22 -0.75 17.90
C LYS A 29 -7.17 -0.54 16.81
N PRO A 30 -6.25 0.43 16.94
CA PRO A 30 -5.22 0.64 15.92
C PRO A 30 -4.29 -0.56 15.86
N ASN A 31 -3.89 -0.94 14.65
CA ASN A 31 -2.79 -1.87 14.44
C ASN A 31 -1.46 -1.15 14.70
N THR A 32 -0.51 -1.82 15.32
CA THR A 32 0.85 -1.30 15.47
C THR A 32 1.54 -1.32 14.11
N ILE A 33 1.91 -0.13 13.63
CA ILE A 33 2.71 0.05 12.41
C ILE A 33 4.19 0.03 12.81
N ASP A 34 4.96 -0.86 12.21
CA ASP A 34 6.41 -0.98 12.37
C ASP A 34 7.10 -0.58 11.05
N PRO A 35 7.57 0.68 10.92
CA PRO A 35 8.24 1.14 9.70
C PRO A 35 9.66 0.56 9.54
N HIS A 36 10.20 -0.09 10.58
CA HIS A 36 11.56 -0.60 10.62
C HIS A 36 11.66 -2.08 10.26
N VAL A 37 10.56 -2.73 9.86
CA VAL A 37 10.56 -4.12 9.40
C VAL A 37 11.53 -4.30 8.24
N HIS A 38 12.50 -5.20 8.41
CA HIS A 38 13.35 -5.61 7.30
C HIS A 38 12.63 -6.75 6.55
N LEU A 39 12.28 -6.52 5.28
CA LEU A 39 11.63 -7.53 4.44
C LEU A 39 12.67 -8.20 3.56
N ARG A 40 12.75 -9.52 3.61
CA ARG A 40 13.62 -10.35 2.77
C ARG A 40 12.80 -11.09 1.74
N ALA A 41 13.40 -11.36 0.58
CA ALA A 41 12.78 -12.21 -0.42
C ALA A 41 12.43 -13.59 0.18
N GLY A 42 11.18 -14.01 -0.02
CA GLY A 42 10.61 -15.24 0.53
C GLY A 42 9.88 -15.08 1.87
N ASP A 43 10.02 -13.94 2.57
CA ASP A 43 9.29 -13.69 3.81
C ASP A 43 7.79 -13.85 3.61
N ARG A 44 7.15 -14.61 4.51
CA ARG A 44 5.70 -14.79 4.53
C ARG A 44 5.04 -13.52 5.04
N VAL A 45 4.04 -13.06 4.30
CA VAL A 45 3.26 -11.87 4.64
C VAL A 45 1.78 -12.19 4.55
N ILE A 46 0.98 -11.39 5.25
CA ILE A 46 -0.47 -11.39 5.14
C ILE A 46 -0.93 -10.01 4.69
N VAL A 47 -1.93 -9.99 3.82
CA VAL A 47 -2.57 -8.74 3.38
C VAL A 47 -4.07 -8.88 3.62
N GLY A 48 -4.63 -7.88 4.29
CA GLY A 48 -6.07 -7.81 4.56
C GLY A 48 -6.77 -6.85 3.61
N GLY A 49 -8.01 -7.16 3.24
CA GLY A 49 -8.82 -6.33 2.38
C GLY A 49 -10.24 -6.86 2.24
N PHE A 50 -10.98 -6.35 1.27
CA PHE A 50 -12.29 -6.88 0.92
C PHE A 50 -12.25 -7.33 -0.54
N ARG A 51 -12.55 -8.60 -0.86
CA ARG A 51 -12.78 -8.92 -2.27
C ARG A 51 -14.09 -8.28 -2.67
N ARG A 52 -14.09 -7.64 -3.84
CA ARG A 52 -15.32 -7.17 -4.47
C ARG A 52 -15.75 -8.22 -5.48
N PRO A 53 -16.81 -9.00 -5.20
CA PRO A 53 -17.34 -9.93 -6.20
C PRO A 53 -18.03 -9.18 -7.35
N ASP A 54 -18.44 -7.92 -7.14
CA ASP A 54 -19.00 -7.06 -8.17
C ASP A 54 -18.50 -5.61 -8.04
N ARG A 55 -18.55 -4.86 -9.15
CA ARG A 55 -18.25 -3.41 -9.14
C ARG A 55 -19.40 -2.59 -8.55
N SER A 56 -20.33 -3.21 -7.81
CA SER A 56 -21.44 -2.47 -7.21
C SER A 56 -20.90 -1.48 -6.19
N ILE A 57 -21.53 -0.31 -6.14
CA ILE A 57 -21.20 0.77 -5.19
C ILE A 57 -22.25 0.76 -4.06
N ASP A 58 -22.94 -0.37 -3.86
CA ASP A 58 -24.00 -0.46 -2.85
C ASP A 58 -23.39 -0.43 -1.44
N PRO A 59 -23.66 0.62 -0.64
CA PRO A 59 -23.10 0.75 0.71
C PRO A 59 -23.55 -0.36 1.66
N GLU A 60 -24.73 -0.95 1.47
CA GLU A 60 -25.24 -2.02 2.33
C GLU A 60 -24.51 -3.33 2.07
N VAL A 61 -24.21 -3.63 0.80
CA VAL A 61 -23.37 -4.76 0.41
C VAL A 61 -21.95 -4.59 0.97
N HIS A 62 -21.41 -3.37 0.94
CA HIS A 62 -20.11 -3.06 1.55
C HIS A 62 -20.12 -3.21 3.07
N ALA A 63 -21.18 -2.79 3.75
CA ALA A 63 -21.29 -2.91 5.20
C ALA A 63 -21.41 -4.37 5.68
N ALA A 64 -21.97 -5.25 4.83
CA ALA A 64 -22.11 -6.68 5.11
C ALA A 64 -20.91 -7.53 4.67
N ALA A 65 -19.97 -6.98 3.89
CA ALA A 65 -18.80 -7.71 3.42
C ALA A 65 -17.87 -8.08 4.58
N GLU A 66 -17.44 -9.34 4.63
CA GLU A 66 -16.42 -9.77 5.57
C GLU A 66 -15.02 -9.45 5.03
N PRO A 67 -14.09 -9.01 5.90
CA PRO A 67 -12.71 -8.81 5.49
C PRO A 67 -12.06 -10.16 5.16
N GLU A 68 -11.32 -10.20 4.06
CA GLU A 68 -10.51 -11.34 3.65
C GLU A 68 -9.04 -11.10 3.94
N ILE A 69 -8.32 -12.20 4.21
CA ILE A 69 -6.87 -12.20 4.37
C ILE A 69 -6.29 -13.11 3.29
N VAL A 70 -5.29 -12.61 2.58
CA VAL A 70 -4.48 -13.40 1.65
C VAL A 70 -3.06 -13.51 2.17
N GLU A 71 -2.51 -14.72 2.08
CA GLU A 71 -1.10 -14.95 2.37
C GLU A 71 -0.27 -14.85 1.09
N GLY A 72 0.93 -14.31 1.21
CA GLY A 72 1.87 -14.20 0.11
C GLY A 72 3.32 -14.20 0.55
N HIS A 73 4.20 -13.94 -0.41
CA HIS A 73 5.64 -13.88 -0.19
C HIS A 73 6.25 -12.63 -0.80
N VAL A 74 7.21 -12.04 -0.10
CA VAL A 74 8.01 -10.93 -0.62
C VAL A 74 8.87 -11.40 -1.79
N LEU A 75 8.85 -10.70 -2.91
CA LEU A 75 9.62 -11.09 -4.10
C LEU A 75 11.09 -10.66 -4.06
N HIS A 76 11.38 -9.54 -3.39
CA HIS A 76 12.70 -8.89 -3.40
C HIS A 76 13.00 -8.30 -2.02
N ASP A 77 14.29 -8.29 -1.66
CA ASP A 77 14.73 -7.64 -0.43
C ASP A 77 14.34 -6.16 -0.45
N ALA A 78 13.70 -5.72 0.63
CA ALA A 78 13.31 -4.34 0.85
C ALA A 78 13.80 -3.95 2.25
N PRO A 79 15.06 -3.47 2.37
CA PRO A 79 15.59 -3.00 3.64
C PRO A 79 14.81 -1.77 4.12
N PRO A 80 14.86 -1.46 5.42
CA PRO A 80 14.34 -0.20 5.94
C PRO A 80 14.93 1.00 5.21
N SER A 81 14.04 1.89 4.78
CA SER A 81 14.37 3.13 4.10
C SER A 81 13.53 4.26 4.67
N ASP A 82 14.07 5.47 4.69
CA ASP A 82 13.32 6.70 4.97
C ASP A 82 12.58 7.23 3.74
N GLU A 83 12.81 6.62 2.57
CA GLU A 83 12.12 6.92 1.33
C GLU A 83 10.94 5.96 1.09
N PRO A 84 9.83 6.43 0.52
CA PRO A 84 8.72 5.57 0.10
C PRO A 84 9.20 4.51 -0.90
N ALA A 85 8.71 3.28 -0.74
CA ALA A 85 9.04 2.17 -1.62
C ALA A 85 7.82 1.31 -1.91
N VAL A 86 7.77 0.74 -3.11
CA VAL A 86 6.79 -0.30 -3.46
C VAL A 86 7.42 -1.68 -3.28
N VAL A 87 6.81 -2.49 -2.44
CA VAL A 87 7.14 -3.90 -2.26
C VAL A 87 6.19 -4.74 -3.10
N ARG A 88 6.75 -5.75 -3.77
CA ARG A 88 5.99 -6.68 -4.62
C ARG A 88 5.83 -8.00 -3.90
N LEU A 89 4.60 -8.50 -3.88
CA LEU A 89 4.23 -9.75 -3.23
C LEU A 89 3.75 -10.77 -4.26
N ASP A 90 4.23 -12.00 -4.17
CA ASP A 90 3.63 -13.15 -4.85
C ASP A 90 2.45 -13.64 -4.01
N VAL A 91 1.24 -13.55 -4.54
CA VAL A 91 0.01 -14.03 -3.88
C VAL A 91 -0.70 -15.07 -4.76
N PRO A 92 -1.53 -15.95 -4.17
CA PRO A 92 -2.36 -16.87 -4.95
C PRO A 92 -3.18 -16.16 -6.01
N PRO A 93 -3.47 -16.79 -7.17
CA PRO A 93 -4.32 -16.21 -8.20
C PRO A 93 -5.67 -15.73 -7.64
N GLY A 94 -6.05 -14.50 -7.98
CA GLY A 94 -7.30 -13.89 -7.52
C GLY A 94 -7.48 -12.47 -8.04
N GLU A 95 -8.63 -11.88 -7.70
CA GLU A 95 -8.97 -10.47 -7.93
C GLU A 95 -8.88 -9.73 -6.59
N TYR A 96 -7.83 -8.92 -6.43
CA TYR A 96 -7.50 -8.19 -5.21
C TYR A 96 -7.66 -6.68 -5.35
N TYR A 97 -8.33 -6.17 -6.40
CA TYR A 97 -8.62 -4.74 -6.53
C TYR A 97 -9.23 -4.11 -5.26
N GLY A 98 -10.09 -4.83 -4.54
CA GLY A 98 -10.71 -4.37 -3.30
C GLY A 98 -9.80 -4.42 -2.06
N PHE A 99 -8.56 -4.88 -2.20
CA PHE A 99 -7.55 -4.84 -1.13
C PHE A 99 -6.82 -3.50 -1.07
N SER A 100 -6.96 -2.63 -2.08
CA SER A 100 -6.34 -1.30 -2.04
C SER A 100 -6.78 -0.51 -0.81
N GLY A 101 -5.81 0.09 -0.10
CA GLY A 101 -5.99 0.72 1.22
C GLY A 101 -5.91 -0.23 2.42
N GLY A 102 -5.89 -1.55 2.18
CA GLY A 102 -5.81 -2.58 3.20
C GLY A 102 -4.40 -2.78 3.78
N PRO A 103 -4.28 -3.30 5.02
CA PRO A 103 -2.98 -3.46 5.68
C PRO A 103 -2.20 -4.64 5.11
N ALA A 104 -0.89 -4.46 4.96
CA ALA A 104 0.08 -5.52 4.76
C ALA A 104 0.94 -5.69 6.02
N ALA A 105 1.08 -6.94 6.47
CA ALA A 105 1.79 -7.27 7.69
C ALA A 105 2.72 -8.47 7.50
N ILE A 106 3.77 -8.51 8.33
CA ILE A 106 4.56 -9.71 8.54
C ILE A 106 4.02 -10.43 9.77
N VAL A 107 4.05 -11.76 9.73
CA VAL A 107 3.84 -12.61 10.90
C VAL A 107 5.21 -13.14 11.29
N ASP A 108 5.72 -12.68 12.43
CA ASP A 108 7.02 -13.17 12.91
C ASP A 108 6.89 -14.55 13.58
N SER A 109 8.04 -15.08 14.02
CA SER A 109 8.13 -16.39 14.67
C SER A 109 7.29 -16.52 15.94
N ASP A 110 6.97 -15.38 16.58
CA ASP A 110 6.18 -15.33 17.81
C ASP A 110 4.69 -15.11 17.53
N ALA A 111 4.28 -15.25 16.26
CA ALA A 111 2.94 -14.96 15.76
C ALA A 111 2.47 -13.51 15.99
N ALA A 112 3.40 -12.57 16.23
CA ALA A 112 3.06 -11.17 16.32
C ALA A 112 2.85 -10.61 14.91
N VAL A 113 1.72 -9.92 14.73
CA VAL A 113 1.36 -9.27 13.47
C VAL A 113 1.89 -7.84 13.51
N ARG A 114 2.80 -7.52 12.60
CA ARG A 114 3.38 -6.17 12.47
C ARG A 114 3.04 -5.58 11.12
N VAL A 115 2.21 -4.55 11.11
CA VAL A 115 1.81 -3.85 9.89
C VAL A 115 2.98 -2.99 9.43
N TRP A 116 3.36 -3.08 8.17
CA TRP A 116 4.49 -2.33 7.61
C TRP A 116 4.12 -1.56 6.34
N GLY A 117 2.97 -1.85 5.74
CA GLY A 117 2.58 -1.27 4.47
C GLY A 117 1.08 -1.29 4.23
N ILE A 118 0.69 -0.68 3.12
CA ILE A 118 -0.68 -0.57 2.65
C ILE A 118 -0.72 -1.07 1.20
N ALA A 119 -1.65 -1.97 0.89
CA ALA A 119 -1.85 -2.43 -0.48
C ALA A 119 -2.33 -1.26 -1.36
N VAL A 120 -1.73 -1.10 -2.55
CA VAL A 120 -2.05 0.01 -3.47
C VAL A 120 -2.66 -0.47 -4.78
N GLY A 121 -2.31 -1.68 -5.23
CA GLY A 121 -2.89 -2.24 -6.45
C GLY A 121 -2.38 -3.64 -6.75
N GLU A 122 -2.90 -4.22 -7.82
CA GLU A 122 -2.51 -5.55 -8.29
C GLU A 122 -2.16 -5.55 -9.77
N GLU A 123 -1.24 -6.46 -10.14
CA GLU A 123 -1.00 -6.85 -11.52
C GLU A 123 -1.14 -8.36 -11.65
N GLN A 124 -1.97 -8.78 -12.60
CA GLN A 124 -2.06 -10.17 -12.98
C GLN A 124 -0.98 -10.48 -14.01
N ILE A 125 0.08 -11.15 -13.57
CA ILE A 125 1.06 -11.69 -14.50
C ILE A 125 0.47 -12.96 -15.10
N ARG A 126 0.05 -12.84 -16.37
CA ARG A 126 -0.36 -14.01 -17.16
C ARG A 126 0.86 -14.91 -17.35
N GLY A 127 0.94 -15.96 -16.54
CA GLY A 127 1.97 -16.98 -16.64
C GLY A 127 1.98 -17.58 -18.05
N PHE A 128 3.17 -17.63 -18.66
CA PHE A 128 3.43 -18.50 -19.79
C PHE A 128 3.20 -19.95 -19.36
N TRP A 129 2.70 -20.77 -20.29
CA TRP A 129 2.38 -22.19 -20.10
C TRP A 129 3.45 -22.90 -19.25
N PRO A 130 3.08 -23.57 -18.15
CA PRO A 130 1.79 -24.22 -17.92
C PRO A 130 0.78 -23.46 -17.02
N PRO A 131 -0.53 -23.73 -17.15
CA PRO A 131 -1.62 -22.97 -16.53
C PRO A 131 -1.71 -23.02 -14.99
N TRP A 132 -0.99 -23.94 -14.33
CA TRP A 132 -0.91 -24.01 -12.86
C TRP A 132 0.08 -23.01 -12.24
N ARG A 133 0.80 -22.23 -13.06
CA ARG A 133 1.69 -21.14 -12.60
C ARG A 133 1.12 -19.75 -12.92
N ARG A 134 -0.20 -19.57 -12.84
CA ARG A 134 -0.73 -18.21 -12.73
C ARG A 134 -0.22 -17.61 -11.42
N ARG A 135 0.29 -16.38 -11.48
CA ARG A 135 0.76 -15.64 -10.32
C ARG A 135 0.09 -14.28 -10.34
N THR A 136 -0.36 -13.83 -9.18
CA THR A 136 -0.82 -12.46 -9.01
C THR A 136 0.24 -11.73 -8.21
N ILE A 137 0.64 -10.56 -8.70
CA ILE A 137 1.56 -9.69 -7.98
C ILE A 137 0.75 -8.58 -7.33
N LEU A 138 0.81 -8.54 -6.00
CA LEU A 138 0.21 -7.46 -5.23
C LEU A 138 1.28 -6.41 -4.89
N TYR A 139 0.98 -5.15 -5.16
CA TYR A 139 1.83 -4.03 -4.84
C TYR A 139 1.44 -3.42 -3.50
N VAL A 140 2.43 -3.24 -2.63
CA VAL A 140 2.27 -2.65 -1.31
C VAL A 140 3.18 -1.44 -1.18
N ALA A 141 2.61 -0.29 -0.85
CA ALA A 141 3.38 0.87 -0.43
C ALA A 141 3.89 0.62 0.99
N ARG A 142 5.21 0.62 1.17
CA ARG A 142 5.85 0.55 2.48
C ARG A 142 5.66 1.89 3.19
N LEU A 143 5.22 1.84 4.44
CA LEU A 143 5.16 3.01 5.31
C LEU A 143 6.55 3.24 5.92
N CYS A 144 7.27 4.25 5.44
CA CYS A 144 8.58 4.58 5.97
C CYS A 144 8.48 5.37 7.31
N PRO A 145 9.56 5.46 8.10
CA PRO A 145 9.54 6.21 9.37
C PRO A 145 9.10 7.66 9.20
N ARG A 146 9.48 8.31 8.08
CA ARG A 146 9.08 9.67 7.74
C ARG A 146 7.57 9.79 7.54
N GLU A 147 6.96 8.84 6.84
CA GLU A 147 5.50 8.80 6.61
C GLU A 147 4.74 8.52 7.91
N VAL A 148 5.20 7.56 8.71
CA VAL A 148 4.59 7.26 10.01
C VAL A 148 4.62 8.48 10.92
N LYS A 149 5.76 9.20 11.00
CA LYS A 149 5.86 10.45 11.76
C LYS A 149 4.90 11.52 11.24
N ARG A 150 4.76 11.65 9.90
CA ARG A 150 3.82 12.59 9.28
C ARG A 150 2.36 12.26 9.66
N ILE A 151 1.97 10.99 9.54
CA ILE A 151 0.62 10.51 9.89
C ILE A 151 0.34 10.76 11.37
N GLN A 152 1.26 10.38 12.26
CA GLN A 152 1.12 10.61 13.70
C GLN A 152 1.07 12.10 14.05
N GLY A 153 1.79 12.95 13.31
CA GLY A 153 1.68 14.41 13.43
C GLY A 153 0.28 14.91 13.07
N MET A 154 -0.29 14.42 11.96
CA MET A 154 -1.65 14.76 11.53
C MET A 154 -2.72 14.28 12.52
N MET A 155 -2.55 13.11 13.13
CA MET A 155 -3.48 12.58 14.15
C MET A 155 -3.55 13.45 15.43
N LYS A 156 -2.53 14.27 15.69
CA LYS A 156 -2.51 15.21 16.82
C LYS A 156 -3.17 16.55 16.52
N LEU A 157 -3.48 16.82 15.24
CA LEU A 157 -4.19 18.02 14.82
C LEU A 157 -5.69 17.83 15.00
N ASN A 158 -6.42 18.90 15.34
CA ASN A 158 -7.87 18.89 15.24
C ASN A 158 -8.26 18.63 13.77
N PRO A 159 -9.37 17.91 13.45
CA PRO A 159 -9.83 17.68 12.08
C PRO A 159 -9.78 18.92 11.15
N LEU A 160 -10.13 20.11 11.64
CA LEU A 160 -10.06 21.38 10.88
C LEU A 160 -8.62 21.81 10.55
N GLU A 161 -7.66 21.47 11.40
CA GLU A 161 -6.24 21.75 11.23
C GLU A 161 -5.57 20.73 10.31
N ALA A 162 -6.02 19.48 10.32
CA ALA A 162 -5.56 18.43 9.40
C ALA A 162 -5.88 18.79 7.93
N THR A 163 -7.11 19.26 7.64
CA THR A 163 -7.50 19.71 6.29
C THR A 163 -6.67 20.91 5.82
N ARG A 164 -6.35 21.84 6.73
CA ARG A 164 -5.47 23.00 6.41
C ARG A 164 -4.02 22.58 6.16
N TYR A 165 -3.50 21.61 6.91
CA TYR A 165 -2.16 21.06 6.71
C TYR A 165 -2.00 20.47 5.31
N GLU A 166 -2.96 19.67 4.83
CA GLU A 166 -2.95 19.10 3.48
C GLU A 166 -3.06 20.17 2.39
N THR A 167 -3.95 21.16 2.56
CA THR A 167 -4.11 22.27 1.60
C THR A 167 -2.82 23.09 1.47
N ARG A 168 -2.11 23.32 2.58
CA ARG A 168 -0.86 24.08 2.60
C ARG A 168 0.32 23.31 2.00
N ALA A 169 0.40 22.00 2.27
CA ALA A 169 1.37 21.11 1.62
C ALA A 169 1.17 21.07 0.09
N ARG A 170 -0.09 21.05 -0.36
CA ARG A 170 -0.45 21.12 -1.78
C ARG A 170 -0.05 22.45 -2.43
N GLY A 171 -0.33 23.57 -1.77
CA GLY A 171 0.05 24.91 -2.25
C GLY A 171 1.56 25.19 -2.23
N GLN A 172 2.35 24.46 -1.43
CA GLN A 172 3.81 24.53 -1.46
C GLN A 172 4.43 23.66 -2.56
N ALA A 173 3.82 22.51 -2.88
CA ALA A 173 4.24 21.66 -3.99
C ALA A 173 3.93 22.27 -5.37
N GLU A 174 2.85 23.06 -5.48
CA GLU A 174 2.51 23.81 -6.70
C GLU A 174 3.36 25.08 -6.90
N ARG A 175 4.23 25.44 -5.95
CA ARG A 175 5.17 26.57 -6.03
C ARG A 175 6.60 26.18 -6.42
N VAL A 176 6.84 24.94 -6.81
CA VAL A 176 8.06 24.60 -7.55
C VAL A 176 7.86 25.14 -8.95
N GLU A 177 8.46 26.30 -9.23
CA GLU A 177 8.41 26.92 -10.54
C GLU A 177 8.91 25.94 -11.62
N PRO A 178 8.29 25.93 -12.81
CA PRO A 178 8.84 25.18 -13.93
C PRO A 178 10.16 25.85 -14.33
N GLU A 179 11.29 25.31 -13.87
CA GLU A 179 12.59 25.71 -14.40
C GLU A 179 12.59 25.51 -15.92
N GLU A 180 12.93 26.60 -16.58
CA GLU A 180 13.13 26.78 -18.00
C GLU A 180 14.06 25.68 -18.58
N ALA A 181 13.47 24.63 -19.15
CA ALA A 181 14.23 23.61 -19.88
C ALA A 181 13.56 23.23 -21.21
N TRP A 182 13.03 24.21 -21.94
CA TRP A 182 12.64 24.05 -23.35
C TRP A 182 13.10 25.26 -24.15
N SER A 183 14.40 25.37 -24.33
CA SER A 183 15.03 26.22 -25.34
C SER A 183 16.39 25.67 -25.72
N ARG A 184 16.40 24.62 -26.54
CA ARG A 184 17.25 24.40 -27.72
C ARG A 184 16.98 23.03 -28.34
#